data_AF-A0AAW5N2B6-F1
#
_entry.id   AF-A0AAW5N2B6-F1
#
_cell.length_a   1.000
_cell.length_b   1.000
_cell.length_c   1.000
_cell.angle_alpha   90.00
_cell.angle_beta   90.00
_cell.angle_gamma   90.00
#
_symmetry.space_group_name_H-M   'P 1'
#
loop_
_entity.id
_entity.type
_entity.pdbx_description
1 polymer ?
#
loop_
_entity_poly.entity_id
_entity_poly.type
_entity_poly.pdbx_seq_one_letter_code
_entity_poly.pdbx_strand_id
1 'polypeptide(L)'
;MKIALDVHTHTLASGHAFSTLQEMARAAADKGLEVLGITEHSPGIPGTCDPIYFRNLHVVPRRMYGIELLLGAEINILDGEGNLDLDEYYLQRLDLRIAGIHSLCYHWGTMEENTHGMVQAISNPYIHIISHPGDGTAELNFEPIVLAAKEHHTLLEINNSSLNPVRNKPTARPNNLEILRLCKQYEVPVILGSDAHISFDIAVYDRALELVGETEFPEALIMNTDVRQFKQYLGIPMNDKE
;
A
#
# COMPACT_ATOMS: atom_id res chain seq x y z
N MET A 1 -12.13 -12.18 11.61
CA MET A 1 -11.52 -10.87 11.38
C MET A 1 -12.49 -9.98 10.62
N LYS A 2 -12.93 -8.86 11.21
CA LYS A 2 -13.71 -7.82 10.52
C LYS A 2 -12.69 -6.94 9.78
N ILE A 3 -12.86 -6.74 8.48
CA ILE A 3 -12.08 -5.76 7.71
C ILE A 3 -12.85 -4.44 7.74
N ALA A 4 -12.18 -3.38 8.19
CA ALA A 4 -12.73 -2.03 8.27
C ALA A 4 -12.17 -1.10 7.16
N LEU A 5 -11.01 -1.42 6.59
CA LEU A 5 -10.42 -0.59 5.52
C LEU A 5 -9.65 -1.40 4.47
N ASP A 6 -9.60 -0.81 3.27
CA ASP A 6 -8.75 -1.22 2.16
C ASP A 6 -8.17 0.04 1.51
N VAL A 7 -6.84 0.21 1.53
CA VAL A 7 -6.21 1.50 1.20
C VAL A 7 -5.25 1.47 0.02
N HIS A 8 -5.09 0.31 -0.60
CA HIS A 8 -4.34 0.15 -1.83
C HIS A 8 -5.28 -0.31 -2.95
N THR A 9 -5.85 0.66 -3.66
CA THR A 9 -6.78 0.43 -4.77
C THR A 9 -6.63 1.49 -5.86
N HIS A 10 -6.98 1.15 -7.09
CA HIS A 10 -6.74 1.99 -8.28
C HIS A 10 -8.02 2.21 -9.09
N THR A 11 -8.08 3.33 -9.82
CA THR A 11 -9.20 3.65 -10.72
C THR A 11 -8.74 3.71 -12.17
N LEU A 12 -9.66 4.06 -13.08
CA LEU A 12 -9.33 4.35 -14.48
C LEU A 12 -8.15 5.34 -14.65
N ALA A 13 -7.85 6.16 -13.63
CA ALA A 13 -6.72 7.09 -13.67
C ALA A 13 -5.34 6.39 -13.74
N SER A 14 -5.18 5.19 -13.15
CA SER A 14 -3.98 4.35 -13.30
C SER A 14 -3.79 3.78 -14.72
N GLY A 15 -4.76 3.95 -15.63
CA GLY A 15 -4.68 3.53 -17.04
C GLY A 15 -4.88 2.04 -17.31
N HIS A 16 -4.73 1.19 -16.29
CA HIS A 16 -4.93 -0.26 -16.38
C HIS A 16 -5.82 -0.82 -15.26
N ALA A 17 -6.55 0.06 -14.58
CA ALA A 17 -7.69 -0.27 -13.73
C ALA A 17 -9.00 0.05 -14.47
N PHE A 18 -10.10 -0.53 -14.01
CA PHE A 18 -11.35 -0.64 -14.79
C PHE A 18 -12.59 -0.12 -14.07
N SER A 19 -12.41 0.60 -12.96
CA SER A 19 -13.51 1.22 -12.21
C SER A 19 -13.25 2.70 -11.98
N THR A 20 -14.31 3.50 -12.00
CA THR A 20 -14.28 4.92 -11.63
C THR A 20 -14.16 5.09 -10.12
N LEU A 21 -13.74 6.27 -9.67
CA LEU A 21 -13.69 6.61 -8.24
C LEU A 21 -15.03 6.37 -7.52
N GLN A 22 -16.14 6.74 -8.15
CA GLN A 22 -17.48 6.54 -7.55
C GLN A 22 -17.88 5.06 -7.50
N GLU A 23 -17.53 4.25 -8.52
CA GLU A 23 -17.77 2.80 -8.48
C GLU A 23 -16.95 2.11 -7.39
N MET A 24 -15.68 2.51 -7.22
CA MET A 24 -14.83 2.01 -6.13
C MET A 24 -15.42 2.37 -4.76
N ALA A 25 -15.77 3.66 -4.55
CA ALA A 25 -16.36 4.12 -3.30
C ALA A 25 -17.70 3.44 -2.99
N ARG A 26 -18.55 3.23 -4.00
CA ARG A 26 -19.83 2.53 -3.83
C ARG A 26 -19.62 1.08 -3.42
N ALA A 27 -18.75 0.35 -4.12
CA ALA A 27 -18.48 -1.06 -3.83
C ALA A 27 -17.85 -1.26 -2.45
N ALA A 28 -16.95 -0.35 -2.03
CA ALA A 28 -16.40 -0.35 -0.68
C ALA A 28 -17.48 -0.15 0.40
N ALA A 29 -18.40 0.80 0.18
CA ALA A 29 -19.53 1.02 1.08
C ALA A 29 -20.48 -0.18 1.15
N ASP A 30 -20.80 -0.80 0.01
CA ASP A 30 -21.64 -1.99 -0.07
C ASP A 30 -20.99 -3.21 0.63
N LYS A 31 -19.65 -3.26 0.68
CA LYS A 31 -18.86 -4.24 1.44
C LYS A 31 -18.73 -3.90 2.93
N GLY A 32 -19.27 -2.76 3.38
CA GLY A 32 -19.26 -2.34 4.79
C GLY A 32 -17.92 -1.83 5.28
N LEU A 33 -17.01 -1.40 4.39
CA LEU A 33 -15.79 -0.72 4.79
C LEU A 33 -16.12 0.64 5.42
N GLU A 34 -15.26 1.10 6.32
CA GLU A 34 -15.33 2.41 6.94
C GLU A 34 -14.41 3.42 6.21
N VAL A 35 -13.28 2.94 5.68
CA VAL A 35 -12.30 3.73 4.91
C VAL A 35 -11.92 3.01 3.62
N LEU A 36 -11.86 3.76 2.52
CA LEU A 36 -11.28 3.33 1.25
C LEU A 36 -10.12 4.25 0.87
N GLY A 37 -8.97 3.69 0.51
CA GLY A 37 -7.88 4.43 -0.11
C GLY A 37 -7.90 4.29 -1.63
N ILE A 38 -7.79 5.41 -2.33
CA ILE A 38 -7.59 5.47 -3.79
C ILE A 38 -6.17 5.97 -4.01
N THR A 39 -5.28 5.11 -4.47
CA THR A 39 -3.82 5.30 -4.51
C THR A 39 -3.29 5.05 -5.91
N GLU A 40 -3.62 5.95 -6.85
CA GLU A 40 -3.20 5.82 -8.26
C GLU A 40 -1.68 5.75 -8.40
N HIS A 41 -1.20 5.08 -9.45
CA HIS A 41 0.22 5.07 -9.73
C HIS A 41 0.71 6.48 -10.07
N SER A 42 1.83 6.83 -9.48
CA SER A 42 2.68 7.97 -9.82
C SER A 42 3.30 7.85 -11.23
N PRO A 43 3.88 8.95 -11.77
CA PRO A 43 4.36 9.00 -13.16
C PRO A 43 5.49 8.01 -13.47
N GLY A 44 5.28 7.14 -14.44
CA GLY A 44 6.30 6.18 -14.89
C GLY A 44 5.68 4.88 -15.33
N ILE A 45 4.57 4.51 -14.70
CA ILE A 45 3.71 3.43 -15.15
C ILE A 45 2.98 3.84 -16.44
N PRO A 46 3.11 3.09 -17.55
CA PRO A 46 2.47 3.44 -18.82
C PRO A 46 0.95 3.59 -18.69
N GLY A 47 0.43 4.73 -19.14
CA GLY A 47 -1.00 5.02 -19.15
C GLY A 47 -1.57 5.60 -17.85
N THR A 48 -0.76 5.73 -16.80
CA THR A 48 -1.18 6.37 -15.54
C THR A 48 -1.43 7.87 -15.68
N CYS A 49 -1.99 8.47 -14.64
CA CYS A 49 -2.31 9.87 -14.57
C CYS A 49 -1.07 10.77 -14.50
N ASP A 50 -1.16 11.95 -15.12
CA ASP A 50 -0.17 13.03 -14.98
C ASP A 50 -0.22 13.64 -13.57
N PRO A 51 0.89 14.17 -13.02
CA PRO A 51 0.92 14.78 -11.68
C PRO A 51 -0.17 15.81 -11.37
N ILE A 52 -0.72 16.49 -12.40
CA ILE A 52 -1.87 17.39 -12.23
C ILE A 52 -3.08 16.70 -11.57
N TYR A 53 -3.24 15.39 -11.73
CA TYR A 53 -4.26 14.59 -11.06
C TYR A 53 -4.17 14.75 -9.54
N PHE A 54 -3.00 14.50 -8.97
CA PHE A 54 -2.76 14.59 -7.52
C PHE A 54 -2.96 16.00 -6.99
N ARG A 55 -2.57 17.02 -7.76
CA ARG A 55 -2.83 18.43 -7.41
C ARG A 55 -4.33 18.74 -7.28
N ASN A 56 -5.15 18.11 -8.12
CA ASN A 56 -6.57 18.42 -8.20
C ASN A 56 -7.44 17.57 -7.26
N LEU A 57 -6.89 16.60 -6.53
CA LEU A 57 -7.65 15.75 -5.59
C LEU A 57 -8.40 16.54 -4.51
N HIS A 58 -8.01 17.78 -4.23
CA HIS A 58 -8.71 18.65 -3.30
C HIS A 58 -10.20 18.88 -3.64
N VAL A 59 -10.60 18.73 -4.92
CA VAL A 59 -12.02 18.88 -5.35
C VAL A 59 -12.89 17.67 -5.01
N VAL A 60 -12.28 16.52 -4.71
CA VAL A 60 -12.99 15.28 -4.38
C VAL A 60 -13.36 15.31 -2.89
N PRO A 61 -14.62 15.03 -2.51
CA PRO A 61 -15.01 14.98 -1.10
C PRO A 61 -14.35 13.77 -0.41
N ARG A 62 -13.97 13.95 0.86
CA ARG A 62 -13.33 12.90 1.68
C ARG A 62 -14.33 11.94 2.31
N ARG A 63 -15.63 12.15 2.08
CA ARG A 63 -16.68 11.18 2.39
C ARG A 63 -17.57 10.98 1.18
N MET A 64 -17.85 9.72 0.87
CA MET A 64 -18.83 9.31 -0.14
C MET A 64 -19.59 8.10 0.38
N TYR A 65 -20.90 8.06 0.18
CA TYR A 65 -21.72 6.88 0.49
C TYR A 65 -21.59 6.35 1.93
N GLY A 66 -21.27 7.21 2.90
CA GLY A 66 -21.09 6.86 4.31
C GLY A 66 -19.66 6.48 4.71
N ILE A 67 -18.76 6.24 3.75
CA ILE A 67 -17.36 5.88 3.99
C ILE A 67 -16.43 7.08 3.85
N GLU A 68 -15.28 7.02 4.52
CA GLU A 68 -14.20 7.96 4.34
C GLU A 68 -13.28 7.56 3.17
N LEU A 69 -12.79 8.54 2.42
CA LEU A 69 -11.82 8.36 1.35
C LEU A 69 -10.46 8.92 1.76
N LEU A 70 -9.41 8.13 1.59
CA LEU A 70 -8.02 8.58 1.64
C LEU A 70 -7.48 8.65 0.22
N LEU A 71 -7.25 9.86 -0.29
CA LEU A 71 -6.84 10.07 -1.67
C LEU A 71 -5.32 10.23 -1.72
N GLY A 72 -4.66 9.32 -2.43
CA GLY A 72 -3.22 9.11 -2.34
C GLY A 72 -2.59 8.73 -3.66
N ALA A 73 -1.35 8.25 -3.55
CA ALA A 73 -0.59 7.71 -4.65
C ALA A 73 0.15 6.44 -4.22
N GLU A 74 0.35 5.53 -5.17
CA GLU A 74 1.41 4.54 -5.13
C GLU A 74 2.63 5.08 -5.90
N ILE A 75 3.66 5.42 -5.13
CA ILE A 75 4.85 6.17 -5.55
C ILE A 75 5.93 5.17 -5.95
N ASN A 76 6.56 5.37 -7.11
CA ASN A 76 7.62 4.49 -7.56
C ASN A 76 8.91 4.83 -6.81
N ILE A 77 9.49 3.85 -6.12
CA ILE A 77 10.89 3.86 -5.72
C ILE A 77 11.70 3.58 -7.00
N LEU A 78 12.74 4.36 -7.26
CA LEU A 78 13.42 4.39 -8.56
C LEU A 78 14.74 3.62 -8.58
N ASP A 79 15.44 3.51 -7.45
CA ASP A 79 16.78 2.93 -7.37
C ASP A 79 17.18 2.55 -5.93
N GLY A 80 18.43 2.10 -5.78
CA GLY A 80 19.06 1.78 -4.49
C GLY A 80 19.36 2.98 -3.59
N GLU A 81 19.17 4.23 -4.05
CA GLU A 81 19.32 5.44 -3.24
C GLU A 81 17.98 5.88 -2.60
N GLY A 82 16.88 5.20 -2.94
CA GLY A 82 15.55 5.50 -2.42
C GLY A 82 14.89 6.72 -3.08
N ASN A 83 15.33 7.10 -4.28
CA ASN A 83 14.71 8.18 -5.04
C ASN A 83 13.25 7.84 -5.35
N LEU A 84 12.37 8.84 -5.29
CA LEU A 84 10.95 8.73 -5.58
C LEU A 84 10.62 9.51 -6.86
N ASP A 85 9.63 9.05 -7.60
CA ASP A 85 9.21 9.65 -8.89
C ASP A 85 8.18 10.78 -8.76
N LEU A 86 7.76 11.09 -7.53
CA LEU A 86 6.77 12.13 -7.24
C LEU A 86 7.35 13.17 -6.28
N ASP A 87 7.43 14.42 -6.75
CA ASP A 87 8.00 15.53 -5.97
C ASP A 87 7.23 15.81 -4.67
N GLU A 88 7.95 16.30 -3.65
CA GLU A 88 7.39 16.69 -2.35
C GLU A 88 6.19 17.66 -2.45
N TYR A 89 6.18 18.50 -3.49
CA TYR A 89 5.03 19.37 -3.80
C TYR A 89 3.73 18.56 -3.89
N TYR A 90 3.72 17.41 -4.56
CA TYR A 90 2.52 16.59 -4.64
C TYR A 90 2.32 15.76 -3.38
N LEU A 91 3.39 15.20 -2.78
CA LEU A 91 3.33 14.38 -1.57
C LEU A 91 2.59 15.08 -0.43
N GLN A 92 2.85 16.37 -0.20
CA GLN A 92 2.22 17.17 0.85
C GLN A 92 0.70 17.35 0.68
N ARG A 93 0.13 17.02 -0.48
CA ARG A 93 -1.30 17.21 -0.81
C ARG A 93 -2.10 15.90 -0.71
N LEU A 94 -1.42 14.78 -0.49
CA LEU A 94 -2.02 13.45 -0.45
C LEU A 94 -2.39 13.06 0.98
N ASP A 95 -3.57 12.47 1.14
CA ASP A 95 -4.05 11.95 2.42
C ASP A 95 -3.25 10.69 2.83
N LEU A 96 -2.81 9.90 1.84
CA LEU A 96 -2.03 8.67 2.01
C LEU A 96 -0.93 8.54 0.94
N ARG A 97 0.27 8.13 1.33
CA ARG A 97 1.39 7.87 0.40
C ARG A 97 1.88 6.44 0.60
N ILE A 98 1.77 5.66 -0.45
CA ILE A 98 2.31 4.31 -0.54
C ILE A 98 3.52 4.39 -1.45
N ALA A 99 4.61 3.69 -1.16
CA ALA A 99 5.77 3.59 -2.05
C ALA A 99 6.11 2.13 -2.33
N GLY A 100 6.51 1.81 -3.55
CA GLY A 100 6.83 0.44 -3.94
C GLY A 100 7.85 0.37 -5.07
N ILE A 101 8.37 -0.83 -5.30
CA ILE A 101 9.25 -1.11 -6.44
C ILE A 101 8.40 -1.64 -7.58
N HIS A 102 8.43 -0.95 -8.72
CA HIS A 102 7.76 -1.41 -9.94
C HIS A 102 8.79 -1.67 -11.03
N SER A 103 8.74 -2.88 -11.62
CA SER A 103 9.70 -3.30 -12.66
C SER A 103 9.80 -2.37 -13.88
N LEU A 104 8.77 -1.56 -14.14
CA LEU A 104 8.76 -0.60 -15.25
C LEU A 104 9.53 0.70 -14.93
N CYS A 105 9.79 0.97 -13.65
CA CYS A 105 10.33 2.23 -13.15
C CYS A 105 11.67 2.06 -12.43
N TYR A 106 11.96 0.85 -11.94
CA TYR A 106 13.11 0.60 -11.06
C TYR A 106 14.41 0.32 -11.81
N HIS A 107 15.50 0.93 -11.33
CA HIS A 107 16.86 0.60 -11.73
C HIS A 107 17.45 -0.38 -10.72
N TRP A 108 17.54 -1.65 -11.11
CA TRP A 108 18.01 -2.73 -10.24
C TRP A 108 19.49 -2.59 -9.86
N GLY A 109 19.78 -2.82 -8.58
CA GLY A 109 21.11 -3.07 -8.05
C GLY A 109 21.25 -4.47 -7.43
N THR A 110 22.29 -4.66 -6.62
CA THR A 110 22.44 -5.87 -5.78
C THR A 110 21.35 -5.95 -4.72
N MET A 111 21.21 -7.11 -4.06
CA MET A 111 20.27 -7.25 -2.94
C MET A 111 20.52 -6.20 -1.84
N GLU A 112 21.78 -5.90 -1.55
CA GLU A 112 22.16 -4.88 -0.57
C GLU A 112 21.77 -3.47 -1.02
N GLU A 113 22.01 -3.12 -2.29
CA GLU A 113 21.64 -1.81 -2.86
C GLU A 113 20.12 -1.63 -2.89
N ASN A 114 19.37 -2.66 -3.33
CA ASN A 114 17.91 -2.62 -3.35
C ASN A 114 17.33 -2.50 -1.93
N THR A 115 17.89 -3.25 -0.98
CA THR A 115 17.52 -3.17 0.44
C THR A 115 17.81 -1.77 0.99
N HIS A 116 18.95 -1.17 0.63
CA HIS A 116 19.29 0.20 1.03
C HIS A 116 18.24 1.20 0.52
N GLY A 117 17.87 1.13 -0.76
CA GLY A 117 16.87 2.01 -1.35
C GLY A 117 15.49 1.88 -0.67
N MET A 118 15.08 0.66 -0.34
CA MET A 118 13.86 0.41 0.43
C MET A 118 13.91 1.04 1.82
N VAL A 119 15.02 0.90 2.53
CA VAL A 119 15.21 1.53 3.85
C VAL A 119 15.19 3.05 3.74
N GLN A 120 15.84 3.64 2.72
CA GLN A 120 15.79 5.10 2.49
C GLN A 120 14.36 5.58 2.21
N ALA A 121 13.59 4.85 1.40
CA ALA A 121 12.19 5.16 1.14
C ALA A 121 11.33 5.09 2.42
N ILE A 122 11.58 4.12 3.31
CA ILE A 122 10.92 4.00 4.62
C ILE A 122 11.30 5.16 5.55
N SER A 123 12.56 5.60 5.53
CA SER A 123 13.02 6.73 6.35
C SER A 123 12.49 8.08 5.88
N ASN A 124 11.87 8.16 4.70
CA ASN A 124 11.26 9.38 4.20
C ASN A 124 9.98 9.71 5.00
N PRO A 125 9.90 10.89 5.65
CA PRO A 125 8.78 11.23 6.56
C PRO A 125 7.43 11.35 5.85
N TYR A 126 7.40 11.40 4.52
CA TYR A 126 6.15 11.38 3.77
C TYR A 126 5.63 9.96 3.53
N ILE A 127 6.42 8.90 3.56
CA ILE A 127 5.92 7.56 3.21
C ILE A 127 5.20 6.93 4.40
N HIS A 128 4.02 6.36 4.15
CA HIS A 128 3.22 5.68 5.19
C HIS A 128 3.25 4.17 5.06
N ILE A 129 3.27 3.66 3.82
CA ILE A 129 3.14 2.24 3.52
C ILE A 129 4.16 1.89 2.44
N ILE A 130 4.81 0.75 2.58
CA ILE A 130 5.53 0.11 1.51
C ILE A 130 4.62 -0.93 0.84
N SER A 131 4.28 -0.73 -0.43
CA SER A 131 3.47 -1.67 -1.19
C SER A 131 4.27 -2.90 -1.60
N HIS A 132 3.59 -4.05 -1.50
CA HIS A 132 4.00 -5.38 -1.96
C HIS A 132 5.53 -5.70 -1.91
N PRO A 133 6.26 -5.39 -0.81
CA PRO A 133 7.72 -5.56 -0.75
C PRO A 133 8.15 -7.02 -0.92
N GLY A 134 7.27 -7.97 -0.62
CA GLY A 134 7.53 -9.39 -0.78
C GLY A 134 7.28 -9.93 -2.19
N ASP A 135 6.85 -9.14 -3.16
CA ASP A 135 6.40 -9.64 -4.47
C ASP A 135 7.50 -10.27 -5.35
N GLY A 136 8.77 -9.99 -5.03
CA GLY A 136 9.93 -10.51 -5.75
C GLY A 136 10.35 -9.70 -6.98
N THR A 137 9.87 -8.47 -7.14
CA THR A 137 10.30 -7.55 -8.21
C THR A 137 11.78 -7.15 -8.05
N ALA A 138 12.27 -7.09 -6.81
CA ALA A 138 13.68 -6.97 -6.47
C ALA A 138 14.07 -8.01 -5.42
N GLU A 139 15.34 -8.44 -5.43
CA GLU A 139 15.91 -9.22 -4.33
C GLU A 139 16.15 -8.28 -3.14
N LEU A 140 15.64 -8.66 -1.96
CA LEU A 140 15.65 -7.84 -0.76
C LEU A 140 16.00 -8.68 0.48
N ASN A 141 16.69 -8.05 1.42
CA ASN A 141 16.82 -8.55 2.78
C ASN A 141 15.73 -7.91 3.66
N PHE A 142 14.78 -8.73 4.13
CA PHE A 142 13.58 -8.22 4.81
C PHE A 142 13.81 -7.77 6.25
N GLU A 143 14.82 -8.29 6.95
CA GLU A 143 15.03 -7.93 8.35
C GLU A 143 15.40 -6.44 8.54
N PRO A 144 16.36 -5.86 7.78
CA PRO A 144 16.60 -4.42 7.78
C PRO A 144 15.36 -3.58 7.43
N ILE A 145 14.54 -4.04 6.50
CA ILE A 145 13.31 -3.37 6.06
C ILE A 145 12.27 -3.34 7.20
N VAL A 146 12.07 -4.47 7.89
CA VAL A 146 11.14 -4.57 9.03
C VAL A 146 11.60 -3.70 10.21
N LEU A 147 12.91 -3.66 10.47
CA LEU A 147 13.47 -2.80 11.52
C LEU A 147 13.32 -1.30 11.18
N ALA A 148 13.56 -0.91 9.93
CA ALA A 148 13.32 0.46 9.49
C ALA A 148 11.82 0.84 9.58
N ALA A 149 10.93 -0.07 9.17
CA ALA A 149 9.49 0.13 9.27
C ALA A 149 9.04 0.38 10.71
N LYS A 150 9.63 -0.37 11.66
CA LYS A 150 9.43 -0.18 13.10
C LYS A 150 9.89 1.20 13.58
N GLU A 151 11.09 1.62 13.18
CA GLU A 151 11.69 2.90 13.58
C GLU A 151 10.91 4.11 13.06
N HIS A 152 10.45 4.03 11.82
CA HIS A 152 9.83 5.15 11.11
C HIS A 152 8.30 5.11 11.08
N HIS A 153 7.67 4.16 11.79
CA HIS A 153 6.22 3.99 11.82
C HIS A 153 5.59 3.84 10.41
N THR A 154 6.28 3.09 9.54
CA THR A 154 5.80 2.76 8.19
C THR A 154 5.21 1.35 8.20
N LEU A 155 4.09 1.13 7.52
CA LEU A 155 3.49 -0.20 7.40
C LEU A 155 4.09 -0.97 6.22
N LEU A 156 4.29 -2.27 6.40
CA LEU A 156 4.62 -3.19 5.31
C LEU A 156 3.36 -3.90 4.82
N GLU A 157 3.15 -3.91 3.51
CA GLU A 157 1.97 -4.51 2.91
C GLU A 157 2.14 -6.02 2.63
N ILE A 158 1.13 -6.81 3.01
CA ILE A 158 0.91 -8.16 2.48
C ILE A 158 -0.15 -8.08 1.39
N ASN A 159 0.31 -8.12 0.15
CA ASN A 159 -0.49 -7.78 -1.02
C ASN A 159 -1.15 -9.02 -1.64
N ASN A 160 -2.49 -9.03 -1.73
CA ASN A 160 -3.26 -10.18 -2.22
C ASN A 160 -3.10 -10.38 -3.74
N SER A 161 -3.07 -9.29 -4.51
CA SER A 161 -2.86 -9.29 -5.97
C SER A 161 -1.55 -9.97 -6.34
N SER A 162 -0.46 -9.65 -5.65
CA SER A 162 0.88 -10.20 -5.89
C SER A 162 0.97 -11.71 -5.65
N LEU A 163 0.12 -12.26 -4.79
CA LEU A 163 0.04 -13.70 -4.51
C LEU A 163 -0.80 -14.47 -5.55
N ASN A 164 -1.48 -13.77 -6.47
CA ASN A 164 -2.28 -14.42 -7.49
C ASN A 164 -1.38 -15.18 -8.50
N PRO A 165 -1.59 -16.50 -8.72
CA PRO A 165 -0.75 -17.29 -9.63
C PRO A 165 -0.62 -16.70 -11.05
N VAL A 166 -1.64 -15.98 -11.53
CA VAL A 166 -1.62 -15.32 -12.85
C VAL A 166 -0.50 -14.28 -12.96
N ARG A 167 -0.02 -13.72 -11.85
CA ARG A 167 1.09 -12.76 -11.82
C ARG A 167 2.46 -13.38 -12.09
N ASN A 168 2.58 -14.71 -12.02
CA ASN A 168 3.84 -15.44 -12.20
C ASN A 168 4.98 -14.93 -11.28
N LYS A 169 4.66 -14.66 -10.01
CA LYS A 169 5.62 -14.23 -8.98
C LYS A 169 5.91 -15.38 -8.00
N PRO A 170 6.78 -16.35 -8.34
CA PRO A 170 6.97 -17.57 -7.54
C PRO A 170 7.58 -17.30 -6.15
N THR A 171 8.32 -16.20 -6.00
CA THR A 171 8.95 -15.78 -4.75
C THR A 171 8.00 -14.99 -3.85
N ALA A 172 6.83 -14.55 -4.34
CA ALA A 172 5.89 -13.75 -3.56
C ALA A 172 5.48 -14.44 -2.26
N ARG A 173 5.11 -15.72 -2.34
CA ARG A 173 4.69 -16.49 -1.17
C ARG A 173 5.79 -16.66 -0.11
N PRO A 174 6.99 -17.22 -0.43
CA PRO A 174 8.03 -17.39 0.58
C PRO A 174 8.51 -16.07 1.19
N ASN A 175 8.60 -15.00 0.39
CA ASN A 175 8.98 -13.66 0.87
C ASN A 175 7.95 -13.09 1.86
N ASN A 176 6.66 -13.13 1.53
CA ASN A 176 5.61 -12.62 2.42
C ASN A 176 5.50 -13.43 3.73
N LEU A 177 5.77 -14.74 3.69
CA LEU A 177 5.90 -15.54 4.92
C LEU A 177 7.06 -15.06 5.80
N GLU A 178 8.20 -14.72 5.20
CA GLU A 178 9.35 -14.21 5.94
C GLU A 178 9.08 -12.84 6.56
N ILE A 179 8.49 -11.93 5.79
CA ILE A 179 8.04 -10.61 6.29
C ILE A 179 7.09 -10.79 7.49
N LEU A 180 6.08 -11.65 7.38
CA LEU A 180 5.15 -11.92 8.49
C LEU A 180 5.85 -12.48 9.73
N ARG A 181 6.81 -13.40 9.57
CA ARG A 181 7.60 -13.94 10.71
C ARG A 181 8.44 -12.86 11.38
N LEU A 182 9.12 -12.03 10.61
CA LEU A 182 9.94 -10.93 11.11
C LEU A 182 9.08 -9.86 11.78
N CYS A 183 7.97 -9.44 11.16
CA CYS A 183 7.01 -8.51 11.74
C CYS A 183 6.43 -9.06 13.06
N LYS A 184 6.13 -10.36 13.14
CA LYS A 184 5.67 -11.00 14.38
C LYS A 184 6.75 -10.98 15.45
N GLN A 185 8.00 -11.31 15.09
CA GLN A 185 9.15 -11.30 16.01
C GLN A 185 9.44 -9.91 16.56
N TYR A 186 9.35 -8.88 15.71
CA TYR A 186 9.67 -7.50 16.06
C TYR A 186 8.46 -6.67 16.48
N GLU A 187 7.27 -7.27 16.59
CA GLU A 187 6.00 -6.61 16.93
C GLU A 187 5.67 -5.43 16.02
N VAL A 188 5.98 -5.57 14.72
CA VAL A 188 5.70 -4.58 13.68
C VAL A 188 4.35 -4.90 13.05
N PRO A 189 3.41 -3.94 13.02
CA PRO A 189 2.13 -4.17 12.37
C PRO A 189 2.28 -4.23 10.85
N VAL A 190 1.37 -4.96 10.21
CA VAL A 190 1.24 -5.04 8.75
C VAL A 190 -0.11 -4.52 8.29
N ILE A 191 -0.22 -4.27 7.00
CA ILE A 191 -1.49 -3.98 6.33
C ILE A 191 -1.71 -4.96 5.19
N LEU A 192 -2.94 -5.40 5.00
CA LEU A 192 -3.37 -6.19 3.86
C LEU A 192 -3.80 -5.25 2.74
N GLY A 193 -3.26 -5.44 1.54
CA GLY A 193 -3.62 -4.68 0.34
C GLY A 193 -4.33 -5.56 -0.67
N SER A 194 -5.49 -5.13 -1.18
CA SER A 194 -6.13 -5.87 -2.27
C SER A 194 -5.42 -5.57 -3.58
N ASP A 195 -4.88 -4.34 -3.73
CA ASP A 195 -4.36 -3.81 -4.99
C ASP A 195 -5.44 -3.94 -6.09
N ALA A 196 -6.66 -3.57 -5.68
CA ALA A 196 -7.85 -3.70 -6.50
C ALA A 196 -7.78 -2.76 -7.69
N HIS A 197 -7.68 -3.35 -8.88
CA HIS A 197 -7.78 -2.66 -10.16
C HIS A 197 -9.20 -2.65 -10.74
N ILE A 198 -10.14 -3.28 -10.03
CA ILE A 198 -11.56 -3.27 -10.34
C ILE A 198 -12.33 -3.41 -9.02
N SER A 199 -13.50 -2.78 -8.92
CA SER A 199 -14.26 -2.67 -7.67
C SER A 199 -14.64 -4.02 -7.03
N PHE A 200 -14.72 -5.09 -7.83
CA PHE A 200 -14.98 -6.44 -7.36
C PHE A 200 -13.88 -6.98 -6.42
N ASP A 201 -12.64 -6.54 -6.59
CA ASP A 201 -11.48 -7.04 -5.84
C ASP A 201 -11.24 -6.31 -4.51
N ILE A 202 -11.95 -5.21 -4.26
CA ILE A 202 -11.85 -4.45 -2.99
C ILE A 202 -12.06 -5.39 -1.79
N ALA A 203 -11.19 -5.32 -0.79
CA ALA A 203 -11.22 -6.14 0.42
C ALA A 203 -11.23 -7.67 0.18
N VAL A 204 -10.72 -8.13 -0.97
CA VAL A 204 -10.48 -9.56 -1.23
C VAL A 204 -9.05 -9.90 -0.77
N TYR A 205 -8.95 -10.71 0.29
CA TYR A 205 -7.68 -11.07 0.94
C TYR A 205 -7.49 -12.57 1.14
N ASP A 206 -8.18 -13.40 0.37
CA ASP A 206 -8.15 -14.88 0.48
C ASP A 206 -6.74 -15.46 0.54
N ARG A 207 -5.81 -14.97 -0.29
CA ARG A 207 -4.42 -15.46 -0.36
C ARG A 207 -3.57 -14.88 0.75
N ALA A 208 -3.70 -13.58 1.02
CA ALA A 208 -2.97 -12.94 2.11
C ALA A 208 -3.34 -13.54 3.47
N LEU A 209 -4.62 -13.84 3.69
CA LEU A 209 -5.12 -14.46 4.92
C LEU A 209 -4.66 -15.91 5.11
N GLU A 210 -4.38 -16.65 4.03
CA GLU A 210 -3.74 -17.96 4.12
C GLU A 210 -2.36 -17.86 4.79
N LEU A 211 -1.54 -16.90 4.36
CA LEU A 211 -0.20 -16.67 4.92
C LEU A 211 -0.25 -16.14 6.36
N VAL A 212 -1.22 -15.27 6.67
CA VAL A 212 -1.50 -14.81 8.05
C VAL A 212 -1.84 -15.99 8.96
N GLY A 213 -2.66 -16.93 8.47
CA GLY A 213 -3.02 -18.13 9.21
C GLY A 213 -1.85 -19.07 9.42
N GLU A 214 -1.05 -19.33 8.38
CA GLU A 214 0.14 -20.21 8.46
C GLU A 214 1.21 -19.68 9.42
N THR A 215 1.37 -18.36 9.51
CA THR A 215 2.34 -17.72 10.41
C THR A 215 1.79 -17.47 11.81
N GLU A 216 0.52 -17.84 12.05
CA GLU A 216 -0.23 -17.52 13.26
C GLU A 216 -0.02 -16.04 13.64
N PHE A 217 -0.14 -15.15 12.65
CA PHE A 217 0.17 -13.74 12.82
C PHE A 217 -0.89 -13.07 13.72
N PRO A 218 -0.49 -12.28 14.74
CA PRO A 218 -1.45 -11.71 15.67
C PRO A 218 -2.44 -10.75 14.99
N GLU A 219 -3.74 -10.97 15.17
CA GLU A 219 -4.79 -10.08 14.60
C GLU A 219 -4.64 -8.63 15.09
N ALA A 220 -4.13 -8.41 16.31
CA ALA A 220 -3.85 -7.08 16.86
C ALA A 220 -2.75 -6.30 16.13
N LEU A 221 -1.96 -6.97 15.28
CA LEU A 221 -0.93 -6.37 14.43
C LEU A 221 -1.41 -6.20 12.97
N ILE A 222 -2.68 -6.47 12.66
CA ILE A 222 -3.25 -6.30 11.32
C ILE A 222 -4.10 -5.01 11.29
N MET A 223 -3.57 -3.99 10.62
CA MET A 223 -4.15 -2.64 10.66
C MET A 223 -5.49 -2.52 9.97
N ASN A 224 -5.89 -3.45 9.10
CA ASN A 224 -7.16 -3.38 8.40
C ASN A 224 -8.39 -3.50 9.31
N THR A 225 -8.22 -3.93 10.57
CA THR A 225 -9.32 -4.27 11.48
C THR A 225 -9.81 -3.08 12.31
N ASP A 226 -9.00 -2.04 12.47
CA ASP A 226 -9.29 -0.87 13.30
C ASP A 226 -8.78 0.43 12.64
N VAL A 227 -9.71 1.24 12.12
CA VAL A 227 -9.41 2.53 11.47
C VAL A 227 -8.68 3.49 12.40
N ARG A 228 -9.03 3.50 13.70
CA ARG A 228 -8.42 4.41 14.67
C ARG A 228 -6.97 4.00 14.91
N GLN A 229 -6.72 2.70 15.10
CA GLN A 229 -5.35 2.19 15.27
C GLN A 229 -4.50 2.49 14.04
N PHE A 230 -5.02 2.21 12.83
CA PHE A 230 -4.36 2.50 11.56
C PHE A 230 -3.97 3.98 11.43
N LYS A 231 -4.92 4.89 11.65
CA LYS A 231 -4.67 6.33 11.54
C LYS A 231 -3.70 6.85 12.60
N GLN A 232 -3.84 6.39 13.85
CA GLN A 232 -2.94 6.78 14.93
C GLN A 232 -1.51 6.30 14.68
N TYR A 233 -1.34 5.07 14.18
CA TYR A 233 -0.02 4.53 13.86
C TYR A 233 0.69 5.36 12.77
N LEU A 234 -0.05 5.77 11.74
CA LEU A 234 0.50 6.54 10.61
C LEU A 234 0.48 8.07 10.79
N GLY A 235 -0.05 8.58 11.91
CA GLY A 235 -0.21 10.02 12.13
C GLY A 235 -1.21 10.69 11.18
N ILE A 236 -2.14 9.92 10.59
CA ILE A 236 -3.20 10.44 9.73
C ILE A 236 -4.29 11.09 10.60
N PRO A 237 -4.74 12.32 10.31
CA PRO A 237 -5.78 12.98 11.09
C PRO A 237 -7.08 12.16 11.19
N MET A 238 -7.65 12.13 12.39
CA MET A 238 -9.02 11.66 12.59
C MET A 238 -9.98 12.74 12.07
N ASN A 239 -10.75 12.40 11.04
CA ASN A 239 -11.81 13.27 10.54
C ASN A 239 -13.06 13.08 11.41
N ASP A 240 -12.95 13.50 12.68
CA ASP A 240 -14.04 13.48 13.66
C ASP A 240 -15.01 14.64 13.39
N LYS A 241 -15.59 14.71 12.19
CA LYS A 241 -16.67 15.66 11.85
C LYS A 241 -17.59 15.08 10.78
N GLU A 242 -18.71 14.52 11.21
CA GLU A 242 -20.03 15.15 11.04
C GLU A 242 -20.79 15.07 12.37
#